data_AF-A0A520I297-F1
#
_entry.id   AF-A0A520I297-F1
#
_cell.length_a   1.000
_cell.length_b   1.000
_cell.length_c   1.000
_cell.angle_alpha   90.00
_cell.angle_beta   90.00
_cell.angle_gamma   90.00
#
_symmetry.space_group_name_H-M   'P 1'
#
loop_
_entity.id
_entity.type
_entity.pdbx_description
1 polymer ?
#
loop_
_entity_poly.entity_id
_entity_poly.type
_entity_poly.pdbx_seq_one_letter_code
_entity_poly.pdbx_strand_id
1 'polypeptide(L)'
;AQLVRMNTTASNLANAGNSAGSADAAYKTMKPVFRTSFDAASGMSTVDVERVVTAGEAPVKRYDPANPMADKDGNVFDAAVDESRELVDMMETARGYQNNIEVMNTAKQLTIDTLKLGR
;
A
#
# COMPACT_ATOMS: atom_id res chain seq x y z
N ALA A 1 3.78 -1.34 -10.22
CA ALA A 1 4.01 -1.84 -8.85
C ALA A 1 3.84 -0.78 -7.75
N GLN A 2 4.68 0.27 -7.68
CA GLN A 2 4.70 1.20 -6.53
C GLN A 2 3.38 1.95 -6.29
N LEU A 3 2.66 2.34 -7.35
CA LEU A 3 1.34 2.98 -7.21
C LEU A 3 0.33 2.09 -6.46
N VAL A 4 0.38 0.77 -6.69
CA VAL A 4 -0.51 -0.17 -6.01
C VAL A 4 -0.14 -0.28 -4.53
N ARG A 5 1.15 -0.34 -4.19
CA ARG A 5 1.61 -0.26 -2.79
C ARG A 5 1.11 1.01 -2.13
N MET A 6 1.23 2.16 -2.79
CA MET A 6 0.79 3.43 -2.25
C MET A 6 -0.72 3.42 -1.96
N ASN A 7 -1.52 2.91 -2.88
CA ASN A 7 -2.98 2.84 -2.74
C ASN A 7 -3.40 1.86 -1.63
N THR A 8 -2.72 0.71 -1.49
CA THR A 8 -3.01 -0.23 -0.41
C THR A 8 -2.66 0.35 0.95
N THR A 9 -1.49 1.00 1.08
CA THR A 9 -1.04 1.62 2.33
C THR A 9 -1.93 2.81 2.70
N ALA A 10 -2.37 3.61 1.72
CA ALA A 10 -3.36 4.66 1.94
C ALA A 10 -4.71 4.12 2.42
N SER A 11 -5.15 2.99 1.87
CA SER A 11 -6.37 2.33 2.31
C SER A 11 -6.24 1.79 3.73
N ASN A 12 -5.09 1.24 4.10
CA ASN A 12 -4.82 0.77 5.45
C ASN A 12 -4.88 1.94 6.45
N LEU A 13 -4.15 3.03 6.16
CA LEU A 13 -4.11 4.21 7.01
C LEU A 13 -5.49 4.85 7.19
N ALA A 14 -6.31 4.91 6.13
CA ALA A 14 -7.66 5.43 6.21
C ALA A 14 -8.60 4.59 7.12
N ASN A 15 -8.29 3.31 7.32
CA ASN A 15 -9.09 2.39 8.14
C ASN A 15 -8.45 2.07 9.50
N ALA A 16 -7.28 2.63 9.82
CA ALA A 16 -6.53 2.25 11.01
C ALA A 16 -7.22 2.62 12.34
N GLY A 17 -7.95 3.74 12.35
CA GLY A 17 -8.74 4.17 13.52
C GLY A 17 -10.15 3.58 13.60
N ASN A 18 -10.51 2.64 12.72
CA ASN A 18 -11.86 2.09 12.68
C ASN A 18 -12.04 0.94 13.69
N SER A 19 -13.21 0.85 14.28
CA SER A 19 -13.58 -0.24 15.21
C SER A 19 -14.86 -0.94 14.74
N ALA A 20 -14.96 -2.24 15.00
CA ALA A 20 -16.13 -3.04 14.63
C ALA A 20 -16.68 -3.83 15.83
N GLY A 21 -17.94 -4.24 15.75
CA GLY A 21 -18.59 -5.08 16.76
C GLY A 21 -18.25 -6.57 16.68
N SER A 22 -17.38 -6.98 15.76
CA SER A 22 -16.88 -8.37 15.71
C SER A 22 -15.47 -8.44 15.11
N ALA A 23 -14.73 -9.48 15.47
CA ALA A 23 -13.38 -9.71 14.94
C ALA A 23 -13.36 -9.93 13.42
N ASP A 24 -14.43 -10.48 12.84
CA ASP A 24 -14.52 -10.70 11.40
C ASP A 24 -14.87 -9.43 10.62
N ALA A 25 -15.59 -8.50 11.25
CA ALA A 25 -15.91 -7.21 10.65
C ALA A 25 -14.80 -6.17 10.83
N ALA A 26 -13.87 -6.38 11.77
CA ALA A 26 -12.76 -5.48 11.99
C ALA A 26 -11.81 -5.47 10.78
N TYR A 27 -11.38 -4.26 10.40
CA TYR A 27 -10.51 -4.07 9.26
C TYR A 27 -9.14 -4.74 9.51
N LYS A 28 -8.61 -5.39 8.48
CA LYS A 28 -7.30 -6.03 8.49
C LYS A 28 -6.46 -5.43 7.39
N THR A 29 -5.20 -5.14 7.71
CA THR A 29 -4.22 -4.58 6.78
C THR A 29 -4.16 -5.37 5.47
N MET A 30 -4.12 -4.67 4.34
CA MET A 30 -3.97 -5.22 3.00
C MET A 30 -2.56 -4.97 2.47
N LYS A 31 -1.96 -5.98 1.84
CA LYS A 31 -0.62 -5.87 1.24
C LYS A 31 -0.59 -6.42 -0.19
N PRO A 32 0.07 -5.73 -1.13
CA PRO A 32 0.27 -6.23 -2.47
C PRO A 32 1.37 -7.31 -2.46
N VAL A 33 1.14 -8.38 -3.21
CA VAL A 33 2.13 -9.39 -3.55
C VAL A 33 2.69 -9.06 -4.93
N PHE A 34 4.01 -8.95 -5.00
CA PHE A 34 4.73 -8.65 -6.22
C PHE A 34 5.41 -9.89 -6.77
N ARG A 35 5.48 -9.97 -8.09
CA ARG A 35 6.20 -11.02 -8.81
C ARG A 35 7.16 -10.38 -9.80
N THR A 36 8.37 -10.92 -9.86
CA THR A 36 9.35 -10.55 -10.89
C THR A 36 8.93 -11.13 -12.23
N SER A 37 8.92 -10.28 -13.25
CA SER A 37 8.72 -10.67 -14.64
C SER A 37 10.02 -10.45 -15.40
N PHE A 38 10.52 -11.49 -16.05
CA PHE A 38 11.76 -11.43 -16.82
C PHE A 38 11.42 -11.60 -18.29
N ASP A 39 11.79 -10.61 -19.10
CA ASP A 39 11.69 -10.69 -20.55
C ASP A 39 13.04 -11.15 -21.13
N ALA A 40 13.09 -12.38 -21.61
CA ALA A 40 14.29 -12.97 -22.20
C ALA A 40 14.69 -12.31 -23.54
N ALA A 41 13.76 -11.65 -24.24
CA ALA A 41 14.05 -10.99 -25.51
C ALA A 41 14.75 -9.64 -25.31
N SER A 42 14.32 -8.85 -24.32
CA SER A 42 14.95 -7.57 -23.98
C SER A 42 16.04 -7.67 -22.91
N GLY A 43 16.14 -8.80 -22.21
CA GLY A 43 17.02 -8.99 -21.05
C GLY A 43 16.57 -8.18 -19.81
N MET A 44 15.38 -7.59 -19.84
CA MET A 44 14.89 -6.67 -18.82
C MET A 44 14.10 -7.41 -17.74
N SER A 45 14.31 -7.02 -16.49
CA SER A 45 13.52 -7.47 -15.34
C SER A 45 12.56 -6.37 -14.89
N THR A 46 11.28 -6.70 -14.78
CA THR A 46 10.23 -5.80 -14.26
C THR A 46 9.53 -6.44 -13.06
N VAL A 47 8.68 -5.66 -12.38
CA VAL A 47 7.90 -6.12 -11.23
C VAL A 47 6.43 -5.87 -11.49
N ASP A 48 5.67 -6.96 -11.49
CA ASP A 48 4.23 -6.96 -11.66
C ASP A 48 3.52 -7.18 -10.32
N VAL A 49 2.29 -6.69 -10.25
CA VAL A 49 1.40 -6.94 -9.12
C VAL A 49 0.68 -8.25 -9.40
N GLU A 50 0.88 -9.25 -8.55
CA GLU A 50 0.19 -10.53 -8.69
C GLU A 50 -1.21 -10.48 -8.10
N ARG A 51 -1.33 -9.97 -6.86
CA ARG A 51 -2.59 -9.84 -6.12
C ARG A 51 -2.43 -8.95 -4.90
N VAL A 52 -3.55 -8.53 -4.31
CA VAL A 52 -3.59 -7.90 -2.98
C VAL A 52 -4.17 -8.91 -1.99
N VAL A 53 -3.55 -9.02 -0.82
CA VAL A 53 -3.92 -10.00 0.20
C VAL A 53 -4.16 -9.29 1.52
N THR A 54 -5.06 -9.85 2.33
CA THR A 54 -5.16 -9.44 3.73
C THR A 54 -3.96 -10.01 4.48
N ALA A 55 -3.14 -9.12 5.01
CA ALA A 55 -1.93 -9.41 5.76
C ALA A 55 -1.92 -8.50 6.98
N GLY A 56 -2.58 -8.94 8.05
CA GLY A 56 -2.67 -8.23 9.31
C GLY A 56 -2.81 -9.22 10.46
N GLU A 57 -2.44 -8.77 11.65
CA GLU A 57 -2.62 -9.54 12.88
C GLU A 57 -4.11 -9.70 13.22
N ALA A 58 -4.40 -10.46 14.26
CA ALA A 58 -5.76 -10.52 14.78
C ALA A 58 -6.17 -9.13 15.33
N PRO A 59 -7.38 -8.64 15.02
CA PRO A 59 -7.93 -7.42 15.60
C PRO A 59 -7.86 -7.43 17.12
N VAL A 60 -7.50 -6.29 17.72
CA VAL A 60 -7.38 -6.15 19.18
C VAL A 60 -8.76 -5.95 19.78
N LYS A 61 -9.14 -6.81 20.71
CA LYS A 61 -10.40 -6.71 21.45
C LYS A 61 -10.24 -5.70 22.60
N ARG A 62 -11.12 -4.71 22.66
CA ARG A 62 -11.18 -3.68 23.72
C ARG A 62 -12.58 -3.61 24.29
N TYR A 63 -12.69 -3.49 25.62
CA TYR A 63 -13.98 -3.31 26.28
C TYR A 63 -14.34 -1.82 26.31
N ASP A 64 -15.44 -1.47 25.64
CA ASP A 64 -15.94 -0.10 25.51
C ASP A 64 -17.46 -0.10 25.32
N PRO A 65 -18.24 -0.31 26.41
CA PRO A 65 -19.69 -0.45 26.34
C PRO A 65 -20.43 0.85 25.98
N ALA A 66 -19.75 2.00 26.02
CA ALA A 66 -20.30 3.28 25.59
C ALA A 66 -20.18 3.50 24.07
N ASN A 67 -19.45 2.63 23.36
CA ASN A 67 -19.22 2.76 21.94
C ASN A 67 -20.45 2.30 21.13
N PRO A 68 -20.93 3.09 20.15
CA PRO A 68 -22.06 2.69 19.29
C PRO A 68 -21.82 1.40 18.49
N MET A 69 -20.55 1.05 18.25
CA MET A 69 -20.14 -0.14 17.51
C MET A 69 -19.89 -1.36 18.41
N ALA A 70 -20.14 -1.25 19.72
CA ALA A 70 -19.93 -2.34 20.67
C ALA A 70 -20.87 -3.52 20.39
N ASP A 71 -20.35 -4.73 20.64
CA ASP A 71 -21.14 -5.95 20.63
C ASP A 71 -22.10 -6.03 21.84
N LYS A 72 -22.90 -7.11 21.90
CA LYS A 72 -23.85 -7.35 22.99
C LYS A 72 -23.19 -7.43 24.37
N ASP A 73 -21.90 -7.73 24.41
CA ASP A 73 -21.10 -7.88 25.62
C ASP A 73 -20.27 -6.60 25.91
N GLY A 74 -20.49 -5.50 25.19
CA GLY A 74 -19.81 -4.22 25.38
C GLY A 74 -18.39 -4.15 24.81
N ASN A 75 -18.01 -5.05 23.90
CA ASN A 75 -16.68 -5.08 23.31
C ASN A 75 -16.65 -4.49 21.90
N VAL A 76 -15.53 -3.87 21.57
CA VAL A 76 -15.16 -3.42 20.24
C VAL A 76 -13.88 -4.11 19.78
N PHE A 77 -13.73 -4.23 18.48
CA PHE A 77 -12.56 -4.81 17.82
C PHE A 77 -11.92 -3.73 16.98
N ASP A 78 -10.74 -3.27 17.40
CA ASP A 78 -9.99 -2.24 16.70
C ASP A 78 -9.31 -2.82 15.45
N ALA A 79 -9.20 -2.03 14.38
CA ALA A 79 -8.56 -2.44 13.15
C ALA A 79 -7.13 -2.93 13.40
N ALA A 80 -6.76 -4.03 12.76
CA ALA A 80 -5.41 -4.60 12.86
C ALA A 80 -4.45 -3.89 11.90
N VAL A 81 -4.24 -2.58 12.12
CA VAL A 81 -3.37 -1.71 11.34
C VAL A 81 -2.44 -0.95 12.27
N ASP A 82 -1.14 -1.02 12.00
CA ASP A 82 -0.14 -0.20 12.68
C ASP A 82 0.07 1.10 11.88
N GLU A 83 -0.53 2.19 12.36
CA GLU A 83 -0.44 3.51 11.73
C GLU A 83 1.01 3.97 11.52
N SER A 84 1.88 3.74 12.51
CA SER A 84 3.27 4.19 12.43
C SER A 84 3.99 3.45 11.31
N ARG A 85 3.77 2.14 11.21
CA ARG A 85 4.35 1.32 10.16
C ARG A 85 3.82 1.68 8.77
N GLU A 86 2.51 1.88 8.63
CA GLU A 86 1.90 2.22 7.34
C GLU A 86 2.27 3.64 6.89
N LEU A 87 2.45 4.60 7.80
CA LEU A 87 2.97 5.93 7.48
C LEU A 87 4.40 5.88 6.94
N VAL A 88 5.27 5.06 7.54
CA VAL A 88 6.63 4.84 7.04
C VAL A 88 6.60 4.21 5.65
N ASP A 89 5.79 3.16 5.47
CA ASP A 89 5.62 2.48 4.17
C ASP A 89 5.10 3.43 3.08
N MET A 90 4.18 4.33 3.44
CA MET A 90 3.64 5.35 2.54
C MET A 90 4.73 6.35 2.13
N MET A 91 5.53 6.83 3.08
CA MET A 91 6.63 7.76 2.80
C MET A 91 7.68 7.12 1.88
N GLU A 92 8.07 5.87 2.14
CA GLU A 92 8.99 5.13 1.28
C GLU A 92 8.44 4.97 -0.14
N THR A 93 7.17 4.56 -0.24
CA THR A 93 6.52 4.34 -1.53
C THR A 93 6.35 5.64 -2.32
N ALA A 94 5.98 6.73 -1.66
CA ALA A 94 5.85 8.05 -2.27
C ALA A 94 7.19 8.55 -2.83
N ARG A 95 8.28 8.42 -2.06
CA ARG A 95 9.63 8.75 -2.55
C ARG A 95 10.05 7.86 -3.71
N GLY A 96 9.81 6.55 -3.62
CA GLY A 96 10.10 5.61 -4.70
C GLY A 96 9.34 5.94 -5.98
N TYR A 97 8.07 6.32 -5.87
CA TYR A 97 7.26 6.77 -7.00
C TYR A 97 7.80 8.07 -7.60
N GLN A 98 8.11 9.08 -6.77
CA GLN A 98 8.69 10.34 -7.22
C GLN A 98 10.01 10.14 -7.97
N ASN A 99 10.92 9.33 -7.42
CA ASN A 99 12.21 9.01 -8.07
C ASN A 99 12.00 8.33 -9.43
N ASN A 100 11.04 7.41 -9.55
CA ASN A 100 10.74 6.77 -10.83
C ASN A 100 10.22 7.77 -11.88
N ILE A 101 9.38 8.72 -11.47
CA ILE A 101 8.90 9.78 -12.36
C ILE A 101 10.05 10.68 -12.81
N GLU A 102 10.98 11.01 -11.92
CA GLU A 102 12.17 11.79 -12.24
C GLU A 102 13.07 11.08 -13.26
N VAL A 103 13.35 9.78 -13.06
CA VAL A 103 14.13 8.97 -14.01
C VAL A 103 13.48 8.97 -15.40
N MET A 104 12.16 8.80 -15.47
CA MET A 104 11.43 8.81 -16.74
C MET A 104 11.49 10.18 -17.43
N ASN A 105 11.39 11.27 -16.66
CA ASN A 105 11.53 12.62 -17.19
C ASN A 105 12.94 12.89 -17.72
N THR A 106 13.98 12.46 -16.99
CA THR A 106 15.37 12.57 -17.45
C THR A 106 15.59 11.76 -18.74
N ALA A 107 15.11 10.52 -18.81
CA ALA A 107 15.21 9.70 -20.02
C ALA A 107 14.50 10.35 -21.22
N LYS A 108 13.31 10.93 -21.01
CA LYS A 108 12.58 11.69 -22.04
C LYS A 108 13.38 12.90 -22.51
N GLN A 109 13.96 13.66 -21.59
CA GLN A 109 14.76 14.84 -21.92
C GLN A 109 15.99 14.47 -22.76
N LEU A 110 16.75 13.45 -22.36
CA LEU A 110 17.90 12.94 -23.10
C LEU A 110 17.52 12.47 -24.51
N THR A 111 16.37 11.80 -24.65
CA THR A 111 15.85 11.36 -25.95
C THR A 111 15.57 12.56 -26.87
N ILE A 112 14.89 13.58 -26.34
CA ILE A 112 14.58 14.81 -27.09
C ILE A 112 15.86 15.53 -27.51
N ASP A 113 16.83 15.65 -26.61
CA ASP A 113 18.09 16.36 -26.90
C ASP A 113 18.94 15.60 -27.93
N THR A 114 18.92 14.26 -27.89
CA THR A 114 19.54 13.42 -28.93
C THR A 114 18.89 13.64 -30.30
N LEU A 115 17.56 13.74 -30.36
CA LEU A 115 16.84 14.02 -31.61
C LEU A 115 17.13 15.43 -32.16
N LYS A 116 17.41 16.41 -31.30
CA LYS A 116 17.81 17.76 -31.72
C LYS A 116 19.23 17.78 -32.30
N LEU A 117 20.16 16.99 -31.77
CA LEU A 117 21.53 16.88 -32.28
C LEU A 117 21.61 16.28 -33.69
N GLY A 118 20.60 15.51 -34.11
CA GLY A 118 20.51 14.92 -35.44
C GLY A 118 19.97 15.84 -36.53
N ARG A 119 19.74 17.13 -36.26
CA ARG A 119 19.33 18.15 -37.25
C ARG A 119 20.45 19.13 -37.56
#